data_AF-A0A483LXI5-F1
#
_entry.id   AF-A0A483LXI5-F1
#
_cell.length_a   1.000
_cell.length_b   1.000
_cell.length_c   1.000
_cell.angle_alpha   90.00
_cell.angle_beta   90.00
_cell.angle_gamma   90.00
#
_symmetry.space_group_name_H-M   'P 1'
#
loop_
_entity.id
_entity.type
_entity.pdbx_description
1 polymer ?
#
loop_
_entity_poly.entity_id
_entity_poly.type
_entity_poly.pdbx_seq_one_letter_code
_entity_poly.pdbx_strand_id
1 'polypeptide(L)'
;LTHNLYFFHELIKLSPKSKDDRNFKRDYRLFRITKNEFSTITEIQKNSIQNEYQSLWQILKDAKEEKVKKIIIPNIMRYILEYYFGFVHRTDSLQNELTKLAKDEKNSDFRAFYRYINRGSHSDSVNITDMGDIDPDKYLKQLKNIFSATGDEKHYAKMMDEIDEEIATA
;
A
#
# COMPACT_ATOMS: atom_id res chain seq x y z
N LEU A 1 3.99 5.14 -20.60
CA LEU A 1 3.63 6.21 -19.64
C LEU A 1 4.62 6.09 -18.49
N THR A 2 5.36 7.14 -18.15
CA THR A 2 6.48 7.05 -17.19
C THR A 2 5.97 6.62 -15.81
N HIS A 3 6.40 5.45 -15.33
CA HIS A 3 6.03 4.90 -14.02
C HIS A 3 6.63 5.67 -12.83
N ASN A 4 7.42 6.71 -13.10
CA ASN A 4 8.21 7.36 -12.08
C ASN A 4 7.48 8.56 -11.49
N LEU A 5 7.03 8.43 -10.23
CA LEU A 5 6.46 9.50 -9.43
C LEU A 5 7.38 10.73 -9.36
N TYR A 6 8.69 10.53 -9.45
CA TYR A 6 9.69 11.59 -9.53
C TYR A 6 9.37 12.61 -10.63
N PHE A 7 8.99 12.14 -11.82
CA PHE A 7 8.67 13.02 -12.94
C PHE A 7 7.45 13.90 -12.64
N PHE A 8 6.43 13.33 -11.99
CA PHE A 8 5.26 14.10 -11.55
C PHE A 8 5.64 15.12 -10.49
N HIS A 9 6.47 14.76 -9.51
CA HIS A 9 6.97 15.71 -8.52
C HIS A 9 7.79 16.84 -9.16
N GLU A 10 8.60 16.53 -10.15
CA GLU A 10 9.39 17.51 -10.89
C GLU A 10 8.50 18.48 -11.68
N LEU A 11 7.50 17.97 -12.40
CA LEU A 11 6.50 18.80 -13.10
C LEU A 11 5.74 19.73 -12.15
N ILE A 12 5.33 19.23 -10.98
CA ILE A 12 4.65 20.04 -9.96
C ILE A 12 5.59 21.11 -9.41
N LYS A 13 6.87 20.78 -9.18
CA LYS A 13 7.86 21.72 -8.67
C LYS A 13 8.16 22.84 -9.68
N LEU A 14 8.16 22.53 -10.98
CA LEU A 14 8.35 23.48 -12.07
C LEU A 14 7.09 24.29 -12.40
N SER A 15 5.92 23.84 -11.93
CA SER A 15 4.66 24.53 -12.19
C SER A 15 4.62 25.93 -11.55
N PRO A 16 3.93 26.91 -12.17
CA PRO A 16 3.85 28.26 -11.63
C PRO A 16 3.10 28.27 -10.28
N LYS A 17 3.80 28.70 -9.23
CA LYS A 17 3.20 28.84 -7.89
C LYS A 17 2.18 29.96 -7.87
N SER A 18 1.03 29.73 -7.24
CA SER A 18 0.09 30.80 -6.88
C SER A 18 0.54 31.49 -5.58
N LYS A 19 -0.14 32.59 -5.18
CA LYS A 19 0.09 33.24 -3.88
C LYS A 19 -0.09 32.29 -2.68
N ASP A 20 -0.90 31.23 -2.86
CA ASP A 20 -1.02 30.10 -1.92
C ASP A 20 -0.38 28.86 -2.58
N ASP A 21 0.67 28.29 -1.98
CA ASP A 21 1.46 27.16 -2.55
C ASP A 21 0.62 25.87 -2.67
N ARG A 22 -0.60 25.87 -2.11
CA ARG A 22 -1.60 24.79 -2.21
C ARG A 22 -2.28 24.70 -3.57
N ASN A 23 -2.36 25.81 -4.31
CA ASN A 23 -3.07 25.89 -5.58
C ASN A 23 -2.11 26.15 -6.74
N PHE A 24 -2.35 25.50 -7.87
CA PHE A 24 -1.70 25.88 -9.12
C PHE A 24 -2.22 27.24 -9.58
N LYS A 25 -1.40 27.99 -10.32
CA LYS A 25 -1.91 29.10 -11.13
C LYS A 25 -2.93 28.54 -12.13
N ARG A 26 -4.03 29.27 -12.34
CA ARG A 26 -5.37 28.90 -12.88
C ARG A 26 -5.47 27.93 -14.08
N ASP A 27 -4.37 27.56 -14.71
CA ASP A 27 -4.32 26.78 -15.95
C ASP A 27 -3.97 25.29 -15.74
N TYR A 28 -3.68 24.86 -14.50
CA TYR A 28 -3.35 23.46 -14.20
C TYR A 28 -4.36 22.82 -13.24
N ARG A 29 -4.75 21.59 -13.56
CA ARG A 29 -5.60 20.73 -12.73
C ARG A 29 -4.98 19.35 -12.64
N LEU A 30 -5.11 18.71 -11.49
CA LEU A 30 -4.64 17.34 -11.28
C LEU A 30 -5.83 16.40 -11.21
N PHE A 31 -5.71 15.26 -11.88
CA PHE A 31 -6.74 14.23 -11.89
C PHE A 31 -6.13 12.87 -11.56
N ARG A 32 -6.81 12.10 -10.72
CA ARG A 32 -6.57 10.68 -10.51
C ARG A 32 -7.52 9.89 -11.39
N ILE A 33 -6.98 8.94 -12.15
CA ILE A 33 -7.76 8.03 -12.98
C ILE A 33 -7.74 6.65 -12.32
N THR A 34 -8.89 6.18 -11.87
CA THR A 34 -9.05 4.82 -11.32
C THR A 34 -9.72 3.96 -12.37
N LYS A 35 -9.13 2.80 -12.66
CA LYS A 35 -9.68 1.85 -13.64
C LYS A 35 -10.20 0.62 -12.90
N ASN A 36 -11.52 0.50 -12.81
CA ASN A 36 -12.17 -0.69 -12.27
C ASN A 36 -13.13 -1.29 -13.34
N GLU A 37 -14.37 -1.65 -12.98
CA GLU A 37 -15.41 -2.01 -13.96
C GLU A 37 -15.67 -0.84 -14.92
N PHE A 38 -15.76 0.36 -14.37
CA PHE A 38 -15.75 1.62 -15.12
C PHE A 38 -14.52 2.44 -14.78
N SER A 39 -14.11 3.34 -15.69
CA SER A 39 -13.05 4.30 -15.41
C SER A 39 -13.64 5.55 -14.75
N THR A 40 -13.09 5.93 -13.60
CA THR A 40 -13.48 7.16 -12.90
C THR A 40 -12.34 8.17 -12.92
N ILE A 41 -12.69 9.44 -13.10
CA ILE A 41 -11.74 10.55 -13.08
C ILE A 41 -12.12 11.44 -11.91
N THR A 42 -11.22 11.59 -10.95
CA THR A 42 -11.43 12.40 -9.75
C THR A 42 -10.41 13.50 -9.69
N GLU A 43 -10.85 14.75 -9.49
CA GLU A 43 -9.94 15.86 -9.28
C GLU A 43 -9.24 15.73 -7.92
N ILE A 44 -7.93 15.96 -7.89
CA ILE A 44 -7.10 15.86 -6.68
C ILE A 44 -6.34 17.15 -6.44
N GLN A 45 -5.97 17.39 -5.18
CA GLN A 45 -5.16 18.55 -4.82
C GLN A 45 -3.66 18.22 -4.96
N LYS A 46 -2.82 19.26 -5.01
CA LYS A 46 -1.36 19.11 -5.06
C LYS A 46 -0.81 18.28 -3.91
N ASN A 47 -1.40 18.43 -2.72
CA ASN A 47 -1.00 17.71 -1.51
C ASN A 47 -1.42 16.22 -1.51
N SER A 48 -2.30 15.82 -2.44
CA SER A 48 -2.73 14.43 -2.60
C SER A 48 -1.70 13.57 -3.35
N ILE A 49 -0.64 14.18 -3.90
CA ILE A 49 0.46 13.47 -4.55
C ILE A 49 1.47 13.08 -3.48
N GLN A 50 1.25 11.89 -2.96
CA GLN A 50 2.04 11.26 -1.92
C GLN A 50 3.31 10.65 -2.50
N ASN A 51 4.28 10.28 -1.66
CA ASN A 51 5.43 9.50 -2.11
C ASN A 51 5.01 8.07 -2.50
N GLU A 52 5.90 7.33 -3.16
CA GLU A 52 5.61 5.99 -3.67
C GLU A 52 5.15 5.02 -2.58
N TYR A 53 5.79 5.09 -1.40
CA TYR A 53 5.43 4.26 -0.26
C TYR A 53 4.02 4.56 0.27
N GLN A 54 3.72 5.84 0.53
CA GLN A 54 2.39 6.30 0.95
C GLN A 54 1.30 5.96 -0.07
N SER A 55 1.64 5.96 -1.36
CA SER A 55 0.71 5.57 -2.44
C SER A 55 0.29 4.10 -2.33
N LEU A 56 1.18 3.20 -1.90
CA LEU A 56 0.83 1.79 -1.66
C LEU A 56 -0.24 1.65 -0.57
N TRP A 57 -0.11 2.39 0.52
CA TRP A 57 -1.11 2.39 1.59
C TRP A 57 -2.44 3.00 1.16
N GLN A 58 -2.42 4.04 0.32
CA GLN A 58 -3.65 4.58 -0.24
C GLN A 58 -4.36 3.56 -1.14
N ILE A 59 -3.63 2.83 -1.98
CA ILE A 59 -4.20 1.76 -2.82
C ILE A 59 -4.81 0.66 -1.95
N LEU A 60 -4.17 0.31 -0.83
CA LEU A 60 -4.67 -0.67 0.12
C LEU A 60 -6.00 -0.20 0.77
N LYS A 61 -6.08 1.07 1.18
CA LYS A 61 -7.31 1.70 1.70
C LYS A 61 -8.42 1.74 0.64
N ASP A 62 -8.09 2.14 -0.59
CA ASP A 62 -9.05 2.19 -1.70
C ASP A 62 -9.57 0.77 -2.06
N ALA A 63 -8.74 -0.27 -1.92
CA ALA A 63 -9.16 -1.66 -2.13
C ALA A 63 -10.08 -2.18 -1.02
N LYS A 64 -9.92 -1.70 0.23
CA LYS A 64 -10.85 -1.97 1.34
C LYS A 64 -12.23 -1.38 1.07
N GLU A 65 -12.28 -0.18 0.51
CA GLU A 65 -13.53 0.52 0.13
C GLU A 65 -14.10 0.07 -1.23
N GLU A 66 -13.61 -1.04 -1.79
CA GLU A 66 -14.03 -1.61 -3.08
C GLU A 66 -13.87 -0.67 -4.30
N LYS A 67 -13.12 0.43 -4.14
CA LYS A 67 -12.80 1.37 -5.24
C LYS A 67 -11.84 0.75 -6.25
N VAL A 68 -11.05 -0.24 -5.82
CA VAL A 68 -10.08 -0.96 -6.65
C VAL A 68 -10.24 -2.47 -6.49
N LYS A 69 -9.85 -3.23 -7.53
CA LYS A 69 -9.97 -4.68 -7.56
C LYS A 69 -9.21 -5.35 -6.41
N LYS A 70 -9.90 -6.18 -5.61
CA LYS A 70 -9.35 -6.92 -4.46
C LYS A 70 -8.13 -7.78 -4.81
N ILE A 71 -8.01 -8.23 -6.07
CA ILE A 71 -6.88 -9.02 -6.58
C ILE A 71 -5.50 -8.34 -6.42
N ILE A 72 -5.47 -7.00 -6.27
CA ILE A 72 -4.20 -6.28 -6.10
C ILE A 72 -3.70 -6.26 -4.65
N ILE A 73 -4.58 -6.51 -3.66
CA ILE A 73 -4.29 -6.40 -2.24
C ILE A 73 -3.01 -7.16 -1.86
N PRO A 74 -2.85 -8.44 -2.24
CA PRO A 74 -1.70 -9.21 -1.77
C PRO A 74 -0.38 -8.70 -2.38
N ASN A 75 -0.40 -8.22 -3.63
CA ASN A 75 0.77 -7.58 -4.27
C ASN A 75 1.16 -6.28 -3.56
N ILE A 76 0.18 -5.43 -3.24
CA ILE A 76 0.42 -4.16 -2.55
C ILE A 76 1.00 -4.39 -1.16
N MET A 77 0.46 -5.35 -0.40
CA MET A 77 0.98 -5.72 0.91
C MET A 77 2.42 -6.21 0.84
N ARG A 78 2.77 -7.03 -0.16
CA ARG A 78 4.15 -7.46 -0.39
C ARG A 78 5.08 -6.25 -0.59
N TYR A 79 4.71 -5.31 -1.46
CA TYR A 79 5.51 -4.10 -1.67
C TYR A 79 5.64 -3.25 -0.40
N ILE A 80 4.59 -3.13 0.40
CA ILE A 80 4.63 -2.42 1.68
C ILE A 80 5.66 -3.06 2.63
N LEU A 81 5.63 -4.39 2.75
CA LEU A 81 6.54 -5.13 3.62
C LEU A 81 7.98 -5.06 3.11
N GLU A 82 8.22 -5.33 1.83
CA GLU A 82 9.55 -5.26 1.21
C GLU A 82 10.16 -3.87 1.35
N TYR A 83 9.39 -2.82 1.04
CA TYR A 83 9.86 -1.44 1.14
C TYR A 83 10.20 -1.06 2.59
N TYR A 84 9.28 -1.30 3.52
CA TYR A 84 9.48 -0.90 4.92
C TYR A 84 10.63 -1.68 5.56
N PHE A 85 10.58 -3.01 5.54
CA PHE A 85 11.59 -3.85 6.19
C PHE A 85 12.95 -3.83 5.48
N GLY A 86 12.97 -3.56 4.17
CA GLY A 86 14.18 -3.23 3.43
C GLY A 86 14.80 -1.92 3.90
N PHE A 87 13.98 -0.89 4.10
CA PHE A 87 14.43 0.43 4.57
C PHE A 87 14.96 0.40 6.01
N VAL A 88 14.28 -0.28 6.94
CA VAL A 88 14.77 -0.43 8.33
C VAL A 88 15.85 -1.51 8.48
N HIS A 89 16.30 -2.14 7.38
CA HIS A 89 17.27 -3.24 7.39
C HIS A 89 16.90 -4.40 8.33
N ARG A 90 15.60 -4.71 8.44
CA ARG A 90 15.05 -5.78 9.29
C ARG A 90 14.39 -6.91 8.49
N THR A 91 14.89 -7.14 7.27
CA THR A 91 14.39 -8.21 6.38
C THR A 91 14.46 -9.59 7.03
N ASP A 92 15.51 -9.86 7.82
CA ASP A 92 15.66 -11.14 8.53
C ASP A 92 14.60 -11.31 9.63
N SER A 93 14.29 -10.22 10.35
CA SER A 93 13.21 -10.21 11.35
C SER A 93 11.86 -10.48 10.70
N LEU A 94 11.58 -9.86 9.56
CA LEU A 94 10.37 -10.11 8.78
C LEU A 94 10.27 -11.59 8.36
N GLN A 95 11.33 -12.15 7.78
CA GLN A 95 11.34 -13.54 7.32
C GLN A 95 11.14 -14.54 8.47
N ASN A 96 11.75 -14.27 9.62
CA ASN A 96 11.59 -15.08 10.82
C ASN A 96 10.13 -15.06 11.32
N GLU A 97 9.50 -13.89 11.41
CA GLU A 97 8.11 -13.77 11.84
C GLU A 97 7.12 -14.36 10.83
N LEU A 98 7.33 -14.13 9.52
CA LEU A 98 6.55 -14.76 8.47
C LEU A 98 6.62 -16.30 8.56
N THR A 99 7.80 -16.86 8.81
CA THR A 99 7.99 -18.31 8.97
C THR A 99 7.28 -18.84 10.22
N LYS A 100 7.31 -18.10 11.34
CA LYS A 100 6.59 -18.47 12.58
C LYS A 100 5.09 -18.47 12.35
N LEU A 101 4.54 -17.40 11.77
CA LEU A 101 3.12 -17.28 11.48
C LEU A 101 2.64 -18.34 10.48
N ALA A 102 3.47 -18.77 9.53
CA ALA A 102 3.15 -19.84 8.59
C ALA A 102 3.11 -21.24 9.23
N LYS A 103 3.76 -21.43 10.38
CA LYS A 103 3.76 -22.69 11.14
C LYS A 103 2.63 -22.76 12.18
N ASP A 104 1.93 -21.66 12.42
CA ASP A 104 0.78 -21.64 13.34
C ASP A 104 -0.43 -22.33 12.69
N GLU A 105 -0.73 -23.55 13.16
CA GLU A 105 -1.86 -24.36 12.68
C GLU A 105 -3.21 -23.68 12.89
N LYS A 106 -3.32 -22.73 13.82
CA LYS A 106 -4.56 -21.95 14.04
C LYS A 106 -4.81 -20.90 12.95
N ASN A 107 -3.83 -20.68 12.06
CA ASN A 107 -3.83 -19.61 11.08
C ASN A 107 -3.75 -20.19 9.64
N SER A 108 -4.64 -21.13 9.30
CA SER A 108 -4.67 -21.77 7.98
C SER A 108 -4.70 -20.76 6.83
N ASP A 109 -5.42 -19.65 7.02
CA ASP A 109 -5.55 -18.55 6.07
C ASP A 109 -4.21 -17.81 5.85
N PHE A 110 -3.31 -17.81 6.84
CA PHE A 110 -1.98 -17.20 6.73
C PHE A 110 -1.07 -18.00 5.80
N ARG A 111 -1.25 -19.32 5.69
CA ARG A 111 -0.42 -20.16 4.80
C ARG A 111 -0.62 -19.84 3.32
N ALA A 112 -1.83 -19.44 2.93
CA ALA A 112 -2.13 -18.98 1.57
C ALA A 112 -1.42 -17.64 1.29
N PHE A 113 -1.50 -16.71 2.23
CA PHE A 113 -0.85 -15.40 2.16
C PHE A 113 0.68 -15.48 2.21
N TYR A 114 1.26 -16.30 3.09
CA TYR A 114 2.70 -16.55 3.16
C TYR A 114 3.25 -17.06 1.84
N ARG A 115 2.53 -18.00 1.19
CA ARG A 115 2.86 -18.46 -0.16
C ARG A 115 2.85 -17.32 -1.17
N TYR A 116 1.90 -16.40 -1.07
CA TYR A 116 1.80 -15.27 -1.97
C TYR A 116 2.98 -14.29 -1.82
N ILE A 117 3.30 -13.88 -0.58
CA ILE A 117 4.42 -12.96 -0.32
C ILE A 117 5.74 -13.56 -0.77
N ASN A 118 5.97 -14.84 -0.48
CA ASN A 118 7.23 -15.51 -0.78
C ASN A 118 7.33 -16.03 -2.22
N ARG A 119 6.26 -15.97 -3.01
CA ARG A 119 6.32 -16.30 -4.44
C ARG A 119 7.09 -15.20 -5.15
N GLY A 120 8.25 -15.48 -5.72
CA GLY A 120 8.95 -14.52 -6.58
C GLY A 120 8.06 -14.08 -7.75
N SER A 121 8.14 -12.82 -8.18
CA SER A 121 7.34 -12.29 -9.31
C SER A 121 7.59 -12.98 -10.65
N HIS A 122 8.53 -13.94 -10.71
CA HIS A 122 8.93 -14.70 -11.90
C HIS A 122 8.86 -16.23 -11.71
N SER A 123 8.36 -16.76 -10.59
CA SER A 123 8.57 -18.18 -10.28
C SER A 123 7.61 -19.16 -10.97
N ASP A 124 6.38 -18.79 -11.34
CA ASP A 124 5.42 -19.77 -11.84
C ASP A 124 4.43 -19.21 -12.88
N SER A 125 4.16 -20.01 -13.93
CA SER A 125 3.26 -19.71 -15.06
C SER A 125 1.76 -19.93 -14.77
N VAL A 126 1.42 -20.45 -13.59
CA VAL A 126 0.04 -20.71 -13.18
C VAL A 126 -0.47 -19.55 -12.34
N ASN A 127 -1.50 -18.84 -12.85
CA ASN A 127 -2.27 -17.89 -12.06
C ASN A 127 -2.95 -18.65 -10.93
N ILE A 128 -2.82 -18.17 -9.70
CA ILE A 128 -3.58 -18.70 -8.56
C ILE A 128 -5.00 -18.12 -8.70
N THR A 129 -5.78 -18.70 -9.61
CA THR A 129 -7.23 -18.47 -9.72
C THR A 129 -8.01 -19.35 -8.74
N ASP A 130 -7.31 -20.22 -8.00
CA ASP A 130 -7.89 -21.28 -7.16
C ASP A 130 -7.77 -21.00 -5.65
N MET A 131 -7.35 -19.78 -5.29
CA MET A 131 -7.62 -19.26 -3.95
C MET A 131 -8.97 -18.58 -4.02
N GLY A 132 -9.93 -19.00 -3.20
CA GLY A 132 -11.28 -18.45 -3.15
C GLY A 132 -11.32 -16.93 -2.95
N ASP A 133 -12.52 -16.37 -2.79
CA ASP A 133 -12.71 -14.91 -2.71
C ASP A 133 -11.69 -14.22 -1.79
N ILE A 134 -10.91 -13.30 -2.37
CA ILE A 134 -9.95 -12.47 -1.65
C ILE A 134 -10.76 -11.54 -0.75
N ASP A 135 -10.74 -11.82 0.55
CA ASP A 135 -11.39 -11.03 1.58
C ASP A 135 -10.44 -9.94 2.09
N PRO A 136 -10.67 -8.66 1.73
CA PRO A 136 -9.78 -7.56 2.11
C PRO A 136 -9.54 -7.47 3.62
N ASP A 137 -10.55 -7.75 4.43
CA ASP A 137 -10.47 -7.62 5.88
C ASP A 137 -9.56 -8.70 6.48
N LYS A 138 -9.61 -9.92 5.94
CA LYS A 138 -8.67 -10.98 6.35
C LYS A 138 -7.23 -10.62 6.04
N TYR A 139 -6.97 -10.12 4.84
CA TYR A 139 -5.62 -9.72 4.44
C TYR A 139 -5.12 -8.55 5.28
N LEU A 140 -5.93 -7.51 5.50
CA LEU A 140 -5.57 -6.38 6.36
C LEU A 140 -5.24 -6.81 7.79
N LYS A 141 -6.03 -7.75 8.35
CA LYS A 141 -5.76 -8.33 9.66
C LYS A 141 -4.41 -9.05 9.70
N GLN A 142 -4.07 -9.80 8.65
CA GLN A 142 -2.76 -10.45 8.54
C GLN A 142 -1.61 -9.43 8.43
N LEU A 143 -1.79 -8.34 7.69
CA LEU A 143 -0.80 -7.26 7.64
C LEU A 143 -0.57 -6.67 9.05
N LYS A 144 -1.66 -6.34 9.75
CA LYS A 144 -1.58 -5.82 11.13
C LYS A 144 -0.83 -6.79 12.04
N ASN A 145 -1.16 -8.07 11.98
CA ASN A 145 -0.48 -9.10 12.78
C ASN A 145 1.03 -9.17 12.51
N ILE A 146 1.48 -8.99 11.26
CA ILE A 146 2.92 -8.93 10.95
C ILE A 146 3.56 -7.72 11.61
N PHE A 147 2.98 -6.53 11.44
CA PHE A 147 3.52 -5.31 12.06
C PHE A 147 3.52 -5.39 13.59
N SER A 148 2.51 -5.99 14.21
CA SER A 148 2.50 -6.24 15.66
C SER A 148 3.58 -7.25 16.07
N ALA A 149 3.76 -8.34 15.33
CA ALA A 149 4.78 -9.36 15.62
C ALA A 149 6.20 -8.81 15.48
N THR A 150 6.45 -7.85 14.59
CA THR A 150 7.76 -7.19 14.43
C THR A 150 7.96 -5.99 15.37
N GLY A 151 6.93 -5.60 16.15
CA GLY A 151 6.98 -4.46 17.05
C GLY A 151 6.76 -3.10 16.38
N ASP A 152 6.30 -3.08 15.13
CA ASP A 152 6.07 -1.89 14.30
C ASP A 152 4.57 -1.53 14.17
N GLU A 153 3.72 -1.98 15.10
CA GLU A 153 2.26 -1.75 15.06
C GLU A 153 1.88 -0.27 14.98
N LYS A 154 2.62 0.61 15.65
CA LYS A 154 2.41 2.06 15.58
C LYS A 154 2.54 2.60 14.15
N HIS A 155 3.45 2.02 13.36
CA HIS A 155 3.63 2.40 11.96
C HIS A 155 2.42 1.97 11.12
N TYR A 156 1.94 0.74 11.29
CA TYR A 156 0.71 0.29 10.63
C TYR A 156 -0.46 1.21 10.96
N ALA A 157 -0.69 1.50 12.24
CA ALA A 157 -1.80 2.31 12.69
C ALA A 157 -1.71 3.75 12.14
N LYS A 158 -0.51 4.33 12.09
CA LYS A 158 -0.27 5.63 11.43
C LYS A 158 -0.62 5.60 9.94
N MET A 159 -0.19 4.57 9.21
CA MET A 159 -0.40 4.51 7.75
C MET A 159 -1.86 4.19 7.36
N MET A 160 -2.61 3.54 8.26
CA MET A 160 -4.04 3.28 8.12
C MET A 160 -4.91 4.44 8.65
N ASP A 161 -4.32 5.54 9.09
CA ASP A 161 -5.00 6.67 9.73
C ASP A 161 -5.82 6.25 10.98
N GLU A 162 -5.38 5.21 11.70
CA GLU A 162 -5.99 4.74 12.97
C GLU A 162 -5.50 5.54 14.19
N ILE A 163 -4.49 6.39 14.03
CA ILE A 163 -3.95 7.30 15.05
C ILE A 163 -3.97 8.71 14.47
N ASP A 164 -4.76 9.61 15.05
CA ASP A 164 -4.75 11.04 14.72
C ASP A 164 -3.40 11.67 15.09
N GLU A 165 -2.93 12.62 14.25
CA GLU A 165 -1.63 13.31 14.39
C GLU A 165 -1.42 14.04 15.74
N GLU A 166 -2.45 14.18 16.58
CA GLU A 166 -2.40 14.92 17.84
C GLU A 166 -1.55 14.27 18.95
N ILE A 167 -1.25 12.97 18.91
CA ILE A 167 -0.52 12.30 20.01
C ILE A 167 1.00 12.26 19.80
N ALA A 168 1.51 12.62 18.61
CA ALA A 168 2.94 12.57 18.33
C ALA A 168 3.76 13.74 18.93
N THR A 169 3.11 14.67 19.64
CA THR A 169 3.76 15.90 20.14
C THR A 169 3.49 16.19 21.63
N ALA A 170 3.32 15.16 22.46
CA ALA A 170 3.27 15.30 23.92
C ALA A 170 4.40 14.50 24.59
#